data_AF-A0A2A5VKX8-F1
#
_entry.id   AF-A0A2A5VKX8-F1
#
_cell.length_a   1.000
_cell.length_b   1.000
_cell.length_c   1.000
_cell.angle_alpha   90.00
_cell.angle_beta   90.00
_cell.angle_gamma   90.00
#
_symmetry.space_group_name_H-M   'P 1'
#
loop_
_entity.id
_entity.type
_entity.pdbx_description
1 polymer ?
#
loop_
_entity_poly.entity_id
_entity_poly.type
_entity_poly.pdbx_seq_one_letter_code
_entity_poly.pdbx_strand_id
1 'polypeptide(L)'
;MDDENGAKTLINRQETHGRKFPGLIEKLGFTLSIVLAILIGQWMWSESGWSTLVLWPVTVCGLPLGVLLLGEMLGRITQKVHVSGEN
;
A
#
# COMPACT_ATOMS: atom_id res chain seq x y z
N MET A 1 22.19 -6.45 -28.62
CA MET A 1 22.66 -5.42 -27.67
C MET A 1 21.53 -4.41 -27.57
N ASP A 2 21.23 -3.98 -26.33
CA ASP A 2 20.17 -3.03 -25.93
C ASP A 2 18.76 -3.66 -25.91
N ASP A 3 17.99 -3.79 -24.81
CA ASP A 3 17.96 -3.09 -23.52
C ASP A 3 17.56 -4.04 -22.38
N GLU A 4 18.53 -4.42 -21.54
CA GLU A 4 18.34 -5.27 -20.35
C GLU A 4 18.05 -4.43 -19.08
N ASN A 5 17.40 -3.27 -19.22
CA ASN A 5 17.29 -2.28 -18.13
C ASN A 5 15.85 -1.81 -17.86
N GLY A 6 14.87 -2.69 -18.01
CA GLY A 6 13.56 -2.48 -17.41
C GLY A 6 13.67 -2.77 -15.92
N ALA A 7 13.82 -1.75 -15.07
CA ALA A 7 13.85 -1.89 -13.62
C ALA A 7 12.59 -2.59 -13.13
N LYS A 8 12.65 -3.92 -13.02
CA LYS A 8 11.57 -4.76 -12.52
C LYS A 8 11.46 -4.50 -11.03
N THR A 9 10.33 -3.95 -10.59
CA THR A 9 10.03 -3.89 -9.16
C THR A 9 9.87 -5.32 -8.61
N LEU A 10 9.82 -5.45 -7.28
CA LEU A 10 9.85 -6.71 -6.52
C LEU A 10 8.89 -7.83 -6.99
N ILE A 11 7.91 -7.53 -7.85
CA ILE A 11 6.95 -8.51 -8.39
C ILE A 11 6.83 -8.47 -9.92
N ASN A 12 7.93 -8.21 -10.63
CA ASN A 12 7.99 -8.29 -12.10
C ASN A 12 7.02 -7.32 -12.81
N ARG A 13 6.93 -6.08 -12.29
CA ARG A 13 6.24 -4.96 -12.96
C ARG A 13 7.04 -4.54 -14.19
N GLN A 14 6.40 -4.49 -15.35
CA GLN A 14 6.91 -3.76 -16.51
C GLN A 14 6.54 -2.28 -16.34
N GLU A 15 7.52 -1.47 -15.91
CA GLU A 15 7.44 -0.02 -16.00
C GLU A 15 7.43 0.36 -17.48
N THR A 16 6.26 0.69 -18.05
CA THR A 16 6.19 1.29 -19.39
C THR A 16 6.63 2.74 -19.27
N HIS A 17 7.91 2.98 -19.54
CA HIS A 17 8.54 4.28 -19.49
C HIS A 17 7.81 5.23 -20.47
N GLY A 18 7.02 6.19 -19.95
CA GLY A 18 6.35 7.21 -20.76
C GLY A 18 4.88 7.53 -20.43
N ARG A 19 4.14 6.69 -19.68
CA ARG A 19 2.78 7.07 -19.23
C ARG A 19 2.81 7.97 -18.00
N LYS A 20 1.98 9.01 -17.97
CA LYS A 20 1.75 9.84 -16.78
C LYS A 20 1.08 9.00 -15.71
N PHE A 21 1.88 8.36 -14.88
CA PHE A 21 1.40 7.60 -13.73
C PHE A 21 0.71 8.54 -12.74
N PRO A 22 -0.49 8.21 -12.23
CA PRO A 22 -1.18 9.02 -11.23
C PRO A 22 -0.54 8.84 -9.83
N GLY A 23 0.76 9.13 -9.72
CA GLY A 23 1.53 8.94 -8.49
C GLY A 23 1.05 9.80 -7.31
N LEU A 24 0.31 10.89 -7.58
CA LEU A 24 -0.34 11.69 -6.54
C LEU A 24 -1.50 10.93 -5.87
N ILE A 25 -2.30 10.19 -6.64
CA ILE A 25 -3.44 9.40 -6.12
C ILE A 25 -2.92 8.26 -5.25
N GLU A 26 -1.87 7.58 -5.70
CA GLU A 26 -1.27 6.48 -4.97
C GLU A 26 -0.63 6.94 -3.64
N LYS A 27 0.09 8.07 -3.67
CA LYS A 27 0.65 8.70 -2.46
C LYS A 27 -0.44 9.14 -1.48
N LEU A 28 -1.55 9.70 -1.98
CA LEU A 28 -2.67 10.10 -1.14
C LEU A 28 -3.35 8.88 -0.50
N GLY A 29 -3.58 7.82 -1.28
CA GLY A 29 -4.14 6.56 -0.80
C GLY A 29 -3.26 5.90 0.27
N PHE A 30 -1.94 5.89 0.07
CA PHE A 30 -0.98 5.40 1.06
C PHE A 30 -0.93 6.27 2.33
N THR A 31 -1.03 7.59 2.18
CA THR A 31 -1.08 8.50 3.33
C THR A 31 -2.35 8.26 4.15
N LEU A 32 -3.50 8.08 3.49
CA LEU A 32 -4.76 7.74 4.14
C LEU A 32 -4.71 6.38 4.84
N SER A 33 -4.05 5.36 4.26
CA SER A 33 -3.92 4.06 4.91
C SER A 33 -3.06 4.14 6.18
N ILE A 34 -2.02 4.98 6.21
CA ILE A 34 -1.24 5.26 7.42
C ILE A 34 -2.12 5.92 8.50
N VAL A 35 -2.90 6.95 8.14
CA VAL A 35 -3.79 7.64 9.10
C VAL A 35 -4.81 6.66 9.68
N LEU A 36 -5.44 5.83 8.84
CA LEU A 36 -6.37 4.79 9.30
C LEU A 36 -5.69 3.79 10.22
N ALA A 37 -4.48 3.35 9.90
CA ALA A 37 -3.71 2.46 10.75
C ALA A 37 -3.41 3.07 12.13
N ILE A 38 -3.06 4.36 12.19
CA ILE A 38 -2.84 5.03 13.48
C ILE A 38 -4.14 5.06 14.29
N LEU A 39 -5.29 5.38 13.67
CA LEU A 39 -6.59 5.41 14.36
C LEU A 39 -7.00 4.02 14.85
N ILE A 40 -6.82 2.98 14.03
CA ILE A 40 -7.07 1.59 14.43
C ILE A 40 -6.15 1.19 15.57
N GLY A 41 -4.85 1.53 15.51
CA GLY A 41 -3.91 1.29 16.59
C GLY A 41 -4.32 1.95 17.90
N GLN A 42 -4.72 3.24 17.86
CA GLN A 42 -5.21 3.95 19.04
C GLN A 42 -6.46 3.27 19.63
N TRP A 43 -7.41 2.88 18.79
CA TRP A 43 -8.60 2.15 19.23
C TRP A 43 -8.24 0.78 19.84
N MET A 44 -7.28 0.07 19.24
CA MET A 44 -6.80 -1.21 19.75
C MET A 44 -6.21 -1.11 21.16
N TRP A 45 -5.41 -0.07 21.41
CA TRP A 45 -4.78 0.17 22.71
C TRP A 45 -5.73 0.77 23.75
N SER A 46 -6.76 1.52 23.34
CA SER A 46 -7.66 2.21 24.27
C SER A 46 -8.92 1.42 24.62
N GLU A 47 -9.52 0.69 23.67
CA GLU A 47 -10.89 0.17 23.81
C GLU A 47 -11.03 -1.33 23.53
N SER A 48 -10.00 -1.97 22.98
CA SER A 48 -10.14 -3.37 22.53
C SER A 48 -10.25 -4.38 23.68
N GLY A 49 -9.74 -4.04 24.87
CA GLY A 49 -9.70 -4.96 26.03
C GLY A 49 -8.82 -6.19 25.83
N TRP A 50 -8.01 -6.21 24.77
CA TRP A 50 -7.10 -7.30 24.45
C TRP A 50 -5.89 -7.30 25.36
N SER A 51 -5.39 -8.50 25.68
CA SER A 51 -4.18 -8.64 26.50
C SER A 51 -2.98 -8.02 25.79
N THR A 52 -2.13 -7.31 26.54
CA THR A 52 -0.92 -6.65 26.06
C THR A 52 -0.01 -7.59 25.26
N LEU A 53 0.02 -8.88 25.63
CA LEU A 53 0.81 -9.90 24.93
C LEU A 53 0.37 -10.15 23.48
N VAL A 54 -0.93 -10.01 23.19
CA VAL A 54 -1.48 -10.17 21.83
C VAL A 54 -1.44 -8.84 21.09
N LEU A 55 -1.65 -7.75 21.82
CA LEU A 55 -1.70 -6.41 21.24
C LEU A 55 -0.36 -5.99 20.64
N TRP A 56 0.75 -6.34 21.30
CA TRP A 56 2.11 -6.00 20.86
C TRP A 56 2.44 -6.52 19.45
N PRO A 57 2.39 -7.84 19.17
CA PRO A 57 2.72 -8.34 17.84
C PRO A 57 1.74 -7.87 16.77
N VAL A 58 0.46 -7.71 17.09
CA VAL A 58 -0.54 -7.23 16.12
C VAL A 58 -0.31 -5.77 15.74
N THR A 59 0.01 -4.91 16.70
CA THR A 59 0.20 -3.48 16.42
C THR A 59 1.58 -3.16 15.87
N VAL A 60 2.62 -3.88 16.28
CA VAL A 60 4.00 -3.67 15.80
C VAL A 60 4.27 -4.34 14.47
N CYS A 61 3.71 -5.53 14.22
CA CYS A 61 3.95 -6.26 12.97
C CYS A 61 2.72 -6.27 12.06
N GLY A 62 1.55 -6.55 12.62
CA GLY A 62 0.31 -6.72 11.84
C GLY A 62 -0.15 -5.43 11.17
N LEU A 63 -0.20 -4.33 11.91
CA LEU A 63 -0.64 -3.03 11.41
C LEU A 63 0.26 -2.47 10.30
N PRO A 64 1.60 -2.44 10.45
CA PRO A 64 2.49 -2.01 9.37
C PRO A 64 2.40 -2.91 8.14
N LEU A 65 2.34 -4.24 8.32
CA LEU A 65 2.13 -5.17 7.20
C LEU A 65 0.79 -4.93 6.51
N GLY A 66 -0.28 -4.68 7.27
CA GLY A 66 -1.59 -4.34 6.75
C GLY A 66 -1.57 -3.06 5.91
N VAL A 67 -0.86 -2.02 6.36
CA VAL A 67 -0.68 -0.77 5.61
C VAL A 67 0.05 -1.01 4.29
N LEU A 68 1.11 -1.82 4.30
CA LEU A 68 1.86 -2.15 3.09
C LEU A 68 1.01 -2.93 2.08
N LEU A 69 0.26 -3.93 2.55
CA LEU A 69 -0.64 -4.72 1.70
C LEU A 69 -1.77 -3.86 1.13
N LEU A 70 -2.38 -3.00 1.94
CA LEU A 70 -3.42 -2.06 1.49
C LEU A 70 -2.86 -1.07 0.49
N GLY A 71 -1.66 -0.53 0.73
CA GLY A 71 -0.97 0.35 -0.20
C GLY A 71 -0.76 -0.32 -1.55
N GLU A 72 -0.30 -1.58 -1.56
CA GLU A 72 -0.11 -2.34 -2.79
C GLU A 72 -1.45 -2.62 -3.50
N MET A 73 -2.49 -3.03 -2.77
CA MET A 73 -3.81 -3.26 -3.36
C MET A 73 -4.39 -1.99 -3.98
N LEU A 74 -4.30 -0.85 -3.30
CA LEU A 74 -4.73 0.44 -3.82
C LEU A 74 -3.97 0.82 -5.08
N GLY A 75 -2.63 0.66 -5.09
CA GLY A 75 -1.81 0.89 -6.27
C GLY A 75 -2.25 0.01 -7.46
N ARG A 76 -2.50 -1.28 -7.23
CA ARG A 76 -2.99 -2.20 -8.27
C ARG A 76 -4.38 -1.81 -8.80
N ILE A 77 -5.28 -1.35 -7.93
CA ILE A 77 -6.62 -0.90 -8.32
C ILE A 77 -6.52 0.39 -9.15
N THR A 78 -5.77 1.38 -8.69
CA THR A 78 -5.57 2.65 -9.41
C THR A 78 -4.95 2.40 -10.78
N GLN A 79 -3.98 1.49 -10.89
CA GLN A 79 -3.40 1.07 -12.17
C GLN A 79 -4.43 0.40 -13.09
N LYS A 80 -5.22 -0.55 -12.57
CA LYS A 80 -6.27 -1.23 -13.35
C LYS A 80 -7.33 -0.25 -13.87
N VAL A 81 -7.79 0.66 -13.03
CA VAL A 81 -8.80 1.67 -13.40
C VAL A 81 -8.24 2.63 -14.46
N HIS A 82 -6.98 3.07 -14.30
CA HIS A 82 -6.35 3.95 -15.28
C HIS A 82 -6.20 3.29 -16.65
N VAL A 83 -5.74 2.03 -16.69
CA VAL A 83 -5.61 1.27 -17.95
C VAL A 83 -6.97 1.01 -18.60
N SER A 84 -8.01 0.75 -17.79
CA SER A 84 -9.35 0.47 -18.31
C SER A 84 -10.09 1.70 -18.83
N GLY A 85 -9.68 2.91 -18.44
CA GLY A 85 -10.24 4.17 -18.96
C GLY A 85 -9.59 4.66 -20.26
N GLU A 86 -8.55 3.98 -20.74
CA GLU A 86 -7.85 4.26 -22.02
C GLU A 86 -8.38 3.39 -23.19
N ASN A 87 -9.31 2.46 -22.93
CA ASN A 87 -10.06 1.66 -23.92
C ASN A 87 -11.48 2.22 -24.12
#